data_AF-A0A0B0EJA2-F1
#
_entry.id   AF-A0A0B0EJA2-F1
#
_cell.length_a   1.000
_cell.length_b   1.000
_cell.length_c   1.000
_cell.angle_alpha   90.00
_cell.angle_beta   90.00
_cell.angle_gamma   90.00
#
_symmetry.space_group_name_H-M   'P 1'
#
loop_
_entity.id
_entity.type
_entity.pdbx_description
1 polymer ?
#
loop_
_entity_poly.entity_id
_entity_poly.type
_entity_poly.pdbx_seq_one_letter_code
_entity_poly.pdbx_strand_id
1 'polypeptide(L)'
;MLLLYLFITKKKGEGRRMIRSVRGYLMMLAIIAGCTLLPMNFCKSASAGDAAPTFQDVASSIYGQAVGDDDSGELFVFGLTAKYTGPDRVMPGEGKFKNIFYFLPVTALYYDPEHYYVSTQKVEGVFKTDECVLCHSIQTPRIVVDWKASKHSKSGKTKAMAAEQVVGCDACHGNNHQELKMPGHQSCAPCHPQEQKDHTTGTLGSHAHAWHIEINEFAWQLGKPGEEVASCAQCHGIVSNRCDGCHTRHQFKPSEARKPESCGICHMGVDHAEYEFYYNSYHGKILMMEGGTWDWDKKMTPKNYRVPTCAYCHMGEDGNHNTQNMSTVYNHMGMFQVNRGAPRYKSKRDAWIKKCQGCHSPRFAAEQLYAMDEQINISFTKWREAVGILVGLYLEGLFDPMPADLAPDWTGGHTMNLLPGGAPRFYNVSNIERLAVEMIVYQVTAVYKAAAHFSLDDVTYNAGAFPMDRHLIQIKDEASKLRRISTLEKEVGIEHKAYDFWKHGEYTDLLTGYKRKEGDVLSKDECRHGDHPCFDEPEH
;
A
#
# COMPACT_ATOMS: atom_id res chain seq x y z
N MET A 1 -17.35 -20.40 -13.29
CA MET A 1 -18.39 -21.28 -12.71
C MET A 1 -19.46 -21.55 -13.76
N LEU A 2 -19.35 -22.63 -14.53
CA LEU A 2 -20.47 -23.23 -15.28
C LEU A 2 -20.09 -24.67 -15.68
N LEU A 3 -20.14 -25.54 -14.68
CA LEU A 3 -20.14 -26.99 -14.82
C LEU A 3 -21.14 -27.51 -13.79
N LEU A 4 -22.42 -27.22 -14.02
CA LEU A 4 -23.52 -27.86 -13.30
C LEU A 4 -24.05 -28.99 -14.18
N TYR A 5 -23.35 -30.13 -14.16
CA TYR A 5 -23.90 -31.37 -14.71
C TYR A 5 -24.89 -31.94 -13.69
N LEU A 6 -26.17 -31.84 -14.00
CA LEU A 6 -27.26 -32.53 -13.31
C LEU A 6 -27.07 -34.04 -13.44
N PHE A 7 -26.51 -34.66 -12.41
CA PHE A 7 -26.60 -36.10 -12.19
C PHE A 7 -27.98 -36.43 -11.60
N ILE A 8 -28.98 -36.61 -12.47
CA ILE A 8 -30.20 -37.32 -12.08
C ILE A 8 -29.92 -38.82 -12.19
N THR A 9 -29.73 -39.46 -11.04
CA THR A 9 -29.67 -40.91 -10.93
C THR A 9 -31.07 -41.43 -10.61
N LYS A 10 -31.59 -42.33 -11.46
CA LYS A 10 -32.70 -43.22 -11.13
C LYS A 10 -32.29 -44.66 -11.46
N LYS A 11 -32.33 -45.53 -10.45
CA LYS A 11 -32.32 -47.01 -10.56
C LYS A 11 -33.47 -47.43 -11.51
N LYS A 12 -33.44 -48.52 -12.29
CA LYS A 12 -32.89 -49.88 -12.10
C LYS A 12 -32.98 -50.59 -13.47
N GLY A 13 -31.99 -51.40 -13.86
CA GLY A 13 -32.16 -52.47 -14.86
C GLY A 13 -31.74 -52.16 -16.29
N GLU A 14 -30.88 -53.04 -16.83
CA GLU A 14 -30.61 -53.33 -18.25
C GLU A 14 -29.61 -52.45 -19.05
N GLY A 15 -28.50 -53.11 -19.44
CA GLY A 15 -27.80 -52.94 -20.71
C GLY A 15 -27.11 -51.60 -21.03
N ARG A 16 -25.82 -51.46 -20.69
CA ARG A 16 -24.96 -50.41 -21.26
C ARG A 16 -24.71 -50.67 -22.75
N ARG A 17 -25.21 -49.79 -23.63
CA ARG A 17 -24.73 -49.65 -25.02
C ARG A 17 -24.15 -48.24 -25.20
N MET A 18 -22.86 -48.17 -25.49
CA MET A 18 -22.11 -46.93 -25.69
C MET A 18 -22.45 -46.38 -27.09
N ILE A 19 -23.28 -45.33 -27.17
CA ILE A 19 -23.50 -44.61 -28.43
C ILE A 19 -22.44 -43.50 -28.49
N ARG A 20 -21.39 -43.74 -29.27
CA ARG A 20 -20.41 -42.71 -29.65
C ARG A 20 -21.10 -41.72 -30.59
N SER A 21 -21.34 -40.49 -30.14
CA SER A 21 -21.91 -39.46 -31.00
C SER A 21 -20.86 -38.96 -32.00
N VAL A 22 -21.17 -39.08 -33.29
CA VAL A 22 -20.38 -38.64 -34.44
C VAL A 22 -20.03 -37.13 -34.37
N ARG A 23 -20.77 -36.35 -33.56
CA ARG A 23 -20.56 -34.91 -33.35
C ARG A 23 -19.26 -34.57 -32.61
N GLY A 24 -18.78 -35.43 -31.71
CA GLY A 24 -17.54 -35.19 -30.97
C GLY A 24 -16.28 -35.35 -31.83
N TYR A 25 -16.33 -36.21 -32.85
CA TYR A 25 -15.21 -36.46 -33.75
C TYR A 25 -15.03 -35.35 -34.80
N LEU A 26 -16.12 -34.73 -35.25
CA LEU A 26 -16.08 -33.64 -36.22
C LEU A 26 -15.48 -32.35 -35.64
N MET A 27 -15.66 -32.09 -34.34
CA MET A 27 -15.10 -30.91 -33.68
C MET A 27 -13.59 -31.06 -33.40
N MET A 28 -13.11 -32.28 -33.15
CA MET A 28 -11.68 -32.57 -33.01
C MET A 28 -10.92 -32.53 -34.34
N LEU A 29 -11.55 -32.95 -35.44
CA LEU A 29 -10.94 -32.91 -36.78
C LEU A 29 -10.80 -31.49 -37.33
N ALA A 30 -11.69 -30.56 -36.95
CA ALA A 30 -11.56 -29.14 -37.31
C ALA A 30 -10.36 -28.46 -36.63
N ILE A 31 -10.02 -28.86 -35.40
CA ILE A 31 -8.87 -28.35 -34.66
C ILE A 31 -7.56 -28.88 -35.27
N ILE A 32 -7.55 -30.13 -35.74
CA ILE A 32 -6.35 -30.73 -36.36
C ILE A 32 -6.10 -30.18 -37.78
N ALA A 33 -7.16 -29.89 -38.56
CA ALA A 33 -7.02 -29.31 -39.89
C ALA A 33 -6.52 -27.84 -39.88
N GLY A 34 -6.82 -27.08 -38.82
CA GLY A 34 -6.29 -25.73 -38.62
C GLY A 34 -4.80 -25.69 -38.27
N CYS A 35 -4.26 -26.74 -37.66
CA CYS A 35 -2.86 -26.81 -37.26
C CYS A 35 -1.90 -27.27 -38.38
N THR A 36 -2.40 -27.69 -39.54
CA THR A 36 -1.55 -28.19 -40.67
C THR A 36 -1.43 -27.23 -41.86
N LEU A 37 -1.99 -26.01 -41.78
CA LEU A 37 -1.90 -25.00 -42.85
C LEU A 37 -1.12 -23.73 -42.49
N LEU A 38 -0.40 -23.73 -41.36
CA LEU A 38 0.51 -22.65 -40.97
C LEU A 38 1.92 -23.22 -40.87
N PRO A 39 2.64 -23.35 -42.00
CA PRO A 39 3.72 -22.40 -42.23
C PRO A 39 3.97 -22.17 -43.73
N MET A 40 3.58 -21.01 -44.28
CA MET A 40 4.12 -20.45 -45.54
C MET A 40 3.29 -19.22 -45.92
N ASN A 41 3.44 -18.10 -45.20
CA ASN A 41 3.11 -16.77 -45.73
C ASN A 41 3.66 -15.60 -44.89
N PHE A 42 4.70 -15.83 -44.08
CA PHE A 42 5.47 -14.73 -43.49
C PHE A 42 6.55 -14.25 -44.46
N CYS A 43 6.09 -13.68 -45.57
CA CYS A 43 6.85 -12.81 -46.48
C CYS A 43 5.86 -12.20 -47.49
N LYS A 44 4.81 -11.56 -46.99
CA LYS A 44 4.09 -10.55 -47.79
C LYS A 44 4.47 -9.19 -47.24
N SER A 45 5.16 -8.46 -48.10
CA SER A 45 5.47 -7.03 -48.01
C SER A 45 4.32 -6.25 -47.38
N ALA A 46 4.51 -5.79 -46.14
CA ALA A 46 3.74 -4.69 -45.62
C ALA A 46 4.05 -3.46 -46.48
N SER A 47 3.03 -2.89 -47.14
CA SER A 47 3.15 -1.57 -47.74
C SER A 47 3.36 -0.54 -46.62
N ALA A 48 4.28 0.40 -46.84
CA ALA A 48 4.75 1.39 -45.88
C ALA A 48 3.72 2.49 -45.51
N GLY A 49 2.49 2.12 -45.17
CA GLY A 49 1.41 3.06 -44.84
C GLY A 49 0.45 2.61 -43.73
N ASP A 50 0.40 1.32 -43.39
CA ASP A 50 -0.46 0.82 -42.31
C ASP A 50 0.38 0.50 -41.07
N ALA A 51 -0.03 1.01 -39.91
CA ALA A 51 0.61 0.67 -38.64
C ALA A 51 0.60 -0.86 -38.44
N ALA A 52 1.67 -1.40 -37.86
CA ALA A 52 1.72 -2.82 -37.53
C ALA A 52 0.52 -3.20 -36.62
N PRO A 53 -0.07 -4.39 -36.77
CA PRO A 53 -1.19 -4.81 -35.94
C PRO A 53 -0.78 -4.82 -34.47
N THR A 54 -1.66 -4.34 -33.59
CA THR A 54 -1.47 -4.42 -32.14
C THR A 54 -1.52 -5.87 -31.66
N PHE A 55 -1.08 -6.13 -30.43
CA PHE A 55 -1.26 -7.46 -29.81
C PHE A 55 -2.75 -7.86 -29.80
N GLN A 56 -3.63 -6.91 -29.50
CA GLN A 56 -5.08 -7.09 -29.49
C GLN A 56 -5.61 -7.52 -30.86
N ASP A 57 -5.13 -6.93 -31.96
CA ASP A 57 -5.53 -7.31 -33.32
C ASP A 57 -5.09 -8.74 -33.65
N VAL A 58 -3.88 -9.11 -33.22
CA VAL A 58 -3.38 -10.49 -33.38
C VAL A 58 -4.22 -11.46 -32.54
N ALA A 59 -4.48 -11.14 -31.27
CA ALA A 59 -5.31 -11.96 -30.39
C ALA A 59 -6.74 -12.13 -30.94
N SER A 60 -7.31 -11.07 -31.50
CA SER A 60 -8.62 -11.12 -32.15
C SER A 60 -8.65 -12.14 -33.30
N SER A 61 -7.60 -12.18 -34.13
CA SER A 61 -7.50 -13.16 -35.21
C SER A 61 -7.37 -14.62 -34.75
N ILE A 62 -6.83 -14.85 -33.55
CA ILE A 62 -6.60 -16.19 -32.98
C ILE A 62 -7.83 -16.68 -32.20
N TYR A 63 -8.40 -15.81 -31.36
CA TYR A 63 -9.47 -16.15 -30.43
C TYR A 63 -10.87 -15.85 -30.99
N GLY A 64 -10.97 -15.14 -32.12
CA GLY A 64 -12.23 -14.82 -32.78
C GLY A 64 -13.12 -13.83 -32.01
N GLN A 65 -12.53 -13.05 -31.09
CA GLN A 65 -13.21 -11.97 -30.36
C GLN A 65 -12.77 -10.62 -30.92
N ALA A 66 -13.72 -9.70 -31.11
CA ALA A 66 -13.40 -8.37 -31.59
C ALA A 66 -12.49 -7.61 -30.62
N VAL A 67 -11.72 -6.68 -31.17
CA VAL A 67 -10.98 -5.70 -30.37
C VAL A 67 -11.96 -4.61 -29.94
N GLY A 68 -11.93 -4.23 -28.67
CA GLY A 68 -12.81 -3.21 -28.12
C GLY A 68 -12.22 -2.53 -26.89
N ASP A 69 -12.85 -1.45 -26.48
CA ASP A 69 -12.45 -0.66 -25.31
C ASP A 69 -12.79 -1.43 -24.02
N ASP A 70 -11.88 -1.40 -23.04
CA ASP A 70 -12.00 -2.16 -21.79
C ASP A 70 -13.16 -1.70 -20.89
N ASP A 71 -13.63 -0.47 -21.07
CA ASP A 71 -14.78 0.12 -20.39
C ASP A 71 -16.14 -0.13 -21.08
N SER A 72 -16.15 -0.78 -22.24
CA SER A 72 -17.37 -1.02 -23.04
C SER A 72 -18.41 -1.94 -22.36
N GLY A 73 -17.99 -2.68 -21.33
CA GLY A 73 -18.79 -3.72 -20.68
C GLY A 73 -18.74 -5.08 -21.37
N GLU A 74 -17.95 -5.22 -22.44
CA GLU A 74 -17.68 -6.52 -23.08
C GLU A 74 -16.85 -7.42 -22.16
N LEU A 75 -17.13 -8.73 -22.17
CA LEU A 75 -16.34 -9.74 -21.48
C LEU A 75 -15.20 -10.22 -22.37
N PHE A 76 -14.03 -9.60 -22.27
CA PHE A 76 -12.85 -9.98 -23.02
C PHE A 76 -12.23 -11.29 -22.51
N VAL A 77 -12.08 -12.30 -23.39
CA VAL A 77 -11.47 -13.59 -23.08
C VAL A 77 -10.02 -13.38 -22.68
N PHE A 78 -9.73 -13.63 -21.39
CA PHE A 78 -8.45 -13.32 -20.74
C PHE A 78 -7.98 -11.86 -20.88
N GLY A 79 -8.87 -10.92 -21.24
CA GLY A 79 -8.52 -9.52 -21.49
C GLY A 79 -7.71 -9.25 -22.76
N LEU A 80 -7.50 -10.24 -23.63
CA LEU A 80 -6.47 -10.15 -24.69
C LEU A 80 -6.78 -9.18 -25.82
N THR A 81 -8.06 -8.93 -26.09
CA THR A 81 -8.52 -8.04 -27.17
C THR A 81 -9.07 -6.72 -26.64
N ALA A 82 -8.92 -6.45 -25.33
CA ALA A 82 -9.29 -5.19 -24.71
C ALA A 82 -8.23 -4.12 -24.99
N LYS A 83 -8.66 -2.89 -25.26
CA LYS A 83 -7.83 -1.69 -25.32
C LYS A 83 -8.04 -0.86 -24.07
N TYR A 84 -6.96 -0.55 -23.37
CA TYR A 84 -7.03 0.28 -22.17
C TYR A 84 -7.48 1.71 -22.48
N THR A 85 -8.57 2.18 -21.86
CA THR A 85 -9.05 3.57 -22.02
C THR A 85 -8.67 4.49 -20.87
N GLY A 86 -8.43 3.93 -19.67
CA GLY A 86 -8.19 4.71 -18.46
C GLY A 86 -9.45 5.42 -17.93
N PRO A 87 -9.38 6.05 -16.75
CA PRO A 87 -10.55 6.67 -16.14
C PRO A 87 -11.01 7.94 -16.87
N ASP A 88 -12.31 8.03 -17.16
CA ASP A 88 -12.96 9.22 -17.73
C ASP A 88 -13.12 10.37 -16.71
N ARG A 89 -13.09 10.02 -15.42
CA ARG A 89 -13.27 10.93 -14.29
C ARG A 89 -12.06 10.91 -13.37
N VAL A 90 -11.38 12.05 -13.31
CA VAL A 90 -10.22 12.27 -12.45
C VAL A 90 -10.37 13.57 -11.66
N MET A 91 -9.66 13.64 -10.54
CA MET A 91 -9.48 14.86 -9.74
C MET A 91 -7.99 15.23 -9.78
N PRO A 92 -7.65 16.53 -9.80
CA PRO A 92 -6.26 16.96 -9.86
C PRO A 92 -5.47 16.47 -8.64
N GLY A 93 -4.17 16.23 -8.79
CA GLY A 93 -3.27 16.02 -7.66
C GLY A 93 -3.08 17.29 -6.82
N GLU A 94 -2.22 17.22 -5.80
CA GLU A 94 -1.93 18.32 -4.88
C GLU A 94 -0.44 18.65 -4.77
N GLY A 95 -0.16 19.81 -4.19
CA GLY A 95 1.18 20.21 -3.79
C GLY A 95 2.10 20.50 -4.97
N LYS A 96 3.40 20.40 -4.71
CA LYS A 96 4.48 20.66 -5.66
C LYS A 96 4.39 19.82 -6.94
N PHE A 97 3.86 18.59 -6.84
CA PHE A 97 3.78 17.63 -7.94
C PHE A 97 2.39 17.53 -8.60
N LYS A 98 1.45 18.44 -8.30
CA LYS A 98 0.05 18.37 -8.73
C LYS A 98 -0.20 18.18 -10.23
N ASN A 99 0.74 18.56 -11.08
CA ASN A 99 0.61 18.45 -12.54
C ASN A 99 1.07 17.08 -13.11
N ILE A 100 1.65 16.21 -12.28
CA ILE A 100 2.28 14.95 -12.72
C ILE A 100 1.38 13.73 -12.45
N PHE A 101 0.40 13.87 -11.56
CA PHE A 101 -0.49 12.80 -11.16
C PHE A 101 -1.92 13.31 -10.91
N TYR A 102 -2.85 12.37 -10.74
CA TYR A 102 -4.25 12.64 -10.44
C TYR A 102 -4.80 11.60 -9.47
N PHE A 103 -5.97 11.89 -8.91
CA PHE A 103 -6.72 10.98 -8.06
C PHE A 103 -8.01 10.52 -8.72
N LEU A 104 -8.47 9.32 -8.37
CA LEU A 104 -9.87 8.96 -8.60
C LEU A 104 -10.80 9.82 -7.73
N PRO A 105 -12.02 10.15 -8.20
CA PRO A 105 -12.97 10.97 -7.43
C PRO A 105 -13.23 10.45 -6.02
N VAL A 106 -13.36 9.13 -5.83
CA VAL A 106 -13.59 8.56 -4.50
C VAL A 106 -12.44 8.84 -3.53
N THR A 107 -11.21 8.83 -4.03
CA THR A 107 -10.01 9.08 -3.23
C THR A 107 -9.96 10.54 -2.79
N ALA A 108 -10.06 11.47 -3.73
CA ALA A 108 -9.98 12.90 -3.41
C ALA A 108 -11.16 13.34 -2.52
N LEU A 109 -12.39 13.04 -2.92
CA LEU A 109 -13.60 13.54 -2.26
C LEU A 109 -13.76 13.08 -0.81
N TYR A 110 -13.36 11.84 -0.48
CA TYR A 110 -13.68 11.23 0.82
C TYR A 110 -12.45 10.96 1.72
N TYR A 111 -11.25 11.19 1.21
CA TYR A 111 -10.00 11.00 1.95
C TYR A 111 -9.19 12.28 2.08
N ASP A 112 -9.52 13.32 1.30
CA ASP A 112 -9.18 14.71 1.59
C ASP A 112 -10.39 15.64 1.38
N PRO A 113 -11.42 15.50 2.24
CA PRO A 113 -12.69 16.17 2.01
C PRO A 113 -12.63 17.70 2.17
N GLU A 114 -11.62 18.23 2.86
CA GLU A 114 -11.47 19.69 3.04
C GLU A 114 -11.19 20.40 1.71
N HIS A 115 -10.41 19.76 0.84
CA HIS A 115 -10.01 20.36 -0.44
C HIS A 115 -10.91 19.97 -1.60
N TYR A 116 -11.47 18.76 -1.57
CA TYR A 116 -12.14 18.19 -2.73
C TYR A 116 -13.65 18.02 -2.57
N TYR A 117 -14.17 17.83 -1.36
CA TYR A 117 -15.57 17.41 -1.21
C TYR A 117 -16.54 18.52 -1.64
N VAL A 118 -17.34 18.21 -2.65
CA VAL A 118 -18.47 19.02 -3.08
C VAL A 118 -19.72 18.16 -3.00
N SER A 119 -20.74 18.67 -2.30
CA SER A 119 -22.03 17.99 -2.20
C SER A 119 -22.72 17.94 -3.57
N THR A 120 -23.18 16.76 -3.96
CA THR A 120 -23.94 16.50 -5.20
C THR A 120 -25.28 15.83 -4.91
N GLN A 121 -25.78 16.04 -3.69
CA GLN A 121 -26.99 15.37 -3.21
C GLN A 121 -28.22 15.81 -4.00
N LYS A 122 -29.17 14.90 -4.19
CA LYS A 122 -30.45 15.22 -4.86
C LYS A 122 -31.54 15.63 -3.89
N VAL A 123 -31.39 15.30 -2.61
CA VAL A 123 -32.36 15.66 -1.57
C VAL A 123 -32.15 17.13 -1.21
N GLU A 124 -33.19 17.94 -1.36
CA GLU A 124 -33.17 19.36 -1.06
C GLU A 124 -33.81 19.64 0.31
N GLY A 125 -33.28 20.63 1.02
CA GLY A 125 -33.86 21.10 2.28
C GLY A 125 -32.84 21.29 3.40
N VAL A 126 -33.27 22.00 4.43
CA VAL A 126 -32.53 22.19 5.68
C VAL A 126 -33.22 21.36 6.76
N PHE A 127 -32.51 20.40 7.34
CA PHE A 127 -33.08 19.40 8.24
C PHE A 127 -32.43 19.47 9.62
N LYS A 128 -33.22 19.13 10.64
CA LYS A 128 -32.76 18.92 12.02
C LYS A 128 -32.28 17.48 12.23
N THR A 129 -31.54 17.25 13.31
CA THR A 129 -31.03 15.92 13.67
C THR A 129 -32.09 14.82 13.65
N ASP A 130 -33.27 15.07 14.20
CA ASP A 130 -34.37 14.09 14.29
C ASP A 130 -34.94 13.73 12.92
N GLU A 131 -35.04 14.70 12.02
CA GLU A 131 -35.42 14.50 10.61
C GLU A 131 -34.36 13.69 9.86
N CYS A 132 -33.07 14.01 10.07
CA CYS A 132 -31.95 13.24 9.54
C CYS A 132 -32.05 11.77 9.99
N VAL A 133 -32.21 11.54 11.30
CA VAL A 133 -32.29 10.21 11.91
C VAL A 133 -33.52 9.46 11.41
N LEU A 134 -34.68 10.11 11.28
CA LEU A 134 -35.91 9.48 10.79
C LEU A 134 -35.73 8.97 9.36
N CYS A 135 -35.24 9.81 8.44
CA CYS A 135 -35.04 9.43 7.05
C CYS A 135 -33.91 8.38 6.90
N HIS A 136 -32.76 8.60 7.52
CA HIS A 136 -31.61 7.70 7.43
C HIS A 136 -31.82 6.38 8.17
N SER A 137 -32.80 6.27 9.07
CA SER A 137 -33.21 4.96 9.63
C SER A 137 -33.76 4.01 8.56
N ILE A 138 -34.20 4.56 7.43
CA ILE A 138 -34.71 3.81 6.27
C ILE A 138 -33.67 3.79 5.15
N GLN A 139 -33.11 4.96 4.79
CA GLN A 139 -32.20 5.07 3.64
C GLN A 139 -30.82 4.43 3.90
N THR A 140 -30.28 4.61 5.11
CA THR A 140 -28.95 4.10 5.50
C THR A 140 -28.98 3.56 6.94
N PRO A 141 -29.75 2.50 7.20
CA PRO A 141 -30.13 2.10 8.56
C PRO A 141 -28.93 1.86 9.48
N ARG A 142 -27.84 1.28 8.95
CA ARG A 142 -26.65 0.98 9.76
C ARG A 142 -25.96 2.22 10.31
N ILE A 143 -25.91 3.31 9.56
CA ILE A 143 -25.34 4.60 10.02
C ILE A 143 -26.09 5.08 11.26
N VAL A 144 -27.43 5.03 11.23
CA VAL A 144 -28.25 5.45 12.38
C VAL A 144 -28.12 4.48 13.55
N VAL A 145 -28.05 3.17 13.29
CA VAL A 145 -27.82 2.17 14.36
C VAL A 145 -26.47 2.44 15.05
N ASP A 146 -25.43 2.75 14.30
CA ASP A 146 -24.11 3.06 14.85
C ASP A 146 -24.10 4.37 15.62
N TRP A 147 -24.69 5.43 15.07
CA TRP A 147 -24.82 6.70 15.78
C TRP A 147 -25.60 6.53 17.09
N LYS A 148 -26.72 5.80 17.10
CA LYS A 148 -27.51 5.48 18.31
C LYS A 148 -26.70 4.68 19.35
N ALA A 149 -25.72 3.90 18.92
CA ALA A 149 -24.82 3.16 19.80
C ALA A 149 -23.64 4.02 20.32
N SER A 150 -23.32 5.13 19.64
CA SER A 150 -22.24 6.03 20.00
C SER A 150 -22.54 6.88 21.23
N LYS A 151 -21.51 7.57 21.74
CA LYS A 151 -21.70 8.62 22.75
C LYS A 151 -22.27 9.91 22.16
N HIS A 152 -22.12 10.15 20.85
CA HIS A 152 -22.63 11.36 20.20
C HIS A 152 -24.16 11.42 20.17
N SER A 153 -24.86 10.29 20.14
CA SER A 153 -26.34 10.28 20.22
C SER A 153 -26.90 10.53 21.61
N LYS A 154 -26.04 10.60 22.64
CA LYS A 154 -26.43 10.81 24.03
C LYS A 154 -26.02 12.22 24.44
N SER A 155 -26.81 12.86 25.30
CA SER A 155 -26.41 14.13 25.91
C SER A 155 -25.12 13.95 26.70
N GLY A 156 -24.10 14.74 26.39
CA GLY A 156 -22.82 14.72 27.10
C GLY A 156 -21.91 15.85 26.66
N LYS A 157 -20.74 15.95 27.29
CA LYS A 157 -19.72 16.96 26.95
C LYS A 157 -18.30 16.43 27.13
N THR A 158 -17.38 16.99 26.36
CA THR A 158 -15.95 16.89 26.65
C THR A 158 -15.53 18.02 27.59
N LYS A 159 -14.25 18.03 28.00
CA LYS A 159 -13.71 19.14 28.81
C LYS A 159 -13.66 20.48 28.04
N ALA A 160 -13.62 20.44 26.71
CA ALA A 160 -13.55 21.62 25.87
C ALA A 160 -14.92 22.26 25.59
N MET A 161 -16.01 21.53 25.87
CA MET A 161 -17.37 21.97 25.58
C MET A 161 -18.00 22.71 26.77
N ALA A 162 -18.71 23.82 26.48
CA ALA A 162 -19.37 24.64 27.50
C ALA A 162 -20.60 23.96 28.13
N ALA A 163 -21.37 23.22 27.33
CA ALA A 163 -22.61 22.58 27.75
C ALA A 163 -22.69 21.14 27.24
N GLU A 164 -23.53 20.32 27.88
CA GLU A 164 -23.90 19.01 27.36
C GLU A 164 -24.83 19.16 26.17
N GLN A 165 -24.61 18.35 25.14
CA GLN A 165 -25.46 18.31 23.96
C GLN A 165 -25.43 16.93 23.32
N VAL A 166 -26.46 16.65 22.52
CA VAL A 166 -26.41 15.58 21.53
C VAL A 166 -25.65 16.10 20.32
N VAL A 167 -24.69 15.33 19.83
CA VAL A 167 -23.98 15.62 18.58
C VAL A 167 -24.68 14.85 17.47
N GLY A 168 -25.59 15.54 16.77
CA GLY A 168 -26.39 15.01 15.68
C GLY A 168 -25.65 14.87 14.35
N CYS A 169 -26.33 14.32 13.34
CA CYS A 169 -25.79 14.20 11.98
C CYS A 169 -25.38 15.57 11.42
N ASP A 170 -26.23 16.57 11.63
CA ASP A 170 -26.09 17.96 11.21
C ASP A 170 -24.90 18.68 11.86
N ALA A 171 -24.52 18.31 13.09
CA ALA A 171 -23.36 18.89 13.76
C ALA A 171 -22.03 18.52 13.08
N CYS A 172 -21.98 17.39 12.36
CA CYS A 172 -20.80 16.95 11.62
C CYS A 172 -20.92 17.24 10.11
N HIS A 173 -22.10 17.02 9.54
CA HIS A 173 -22.31 17.07 8.08
C HIS A 173 -22.97 18.36 7.58
N GLY A 174 -23.45 19.23 8.47
CA GLY A 174 -24.28 20.38 8.11
C GLY A 174 -25.77 20.03 8.03
N ASN A 175 -26.62 21.05 8.07
CA ASN A 175 -28.08 20.92 8.08
C ASN A 175 -28.71 21.09 6.69
N ASN A 176 -28.08 21.82 5.77
CA ASN A 176 -28.52 21.96 4.39
C ASN A 176 -28.04 20.77 3.56
N HIS A 177 -28.96 19.92 3.10
CA HIS A 177 -28.62 18.67 2.42
C HIS A 177 -27.99 18.89 1.04
N GLN A 178 -28.15 20.07 0.44
CA GLN A 178 -27.44 20.45 -0.79
C GLN A 178 -26.00 20.88 -0.53
N GLU A 179 -25.65 21.21 0.71
CA GLU A 179 -24.35 21.74 1.13
C GLU A 179 -23.69 20.86 2.20
N LEU A 180 -23.97 19.54 2.15
CA LEU A 180 -23.36 18.60 3.10
C LEU A 180 -21.84 18.66 3.04
N LYS A 181 -21.22 18.38 4.17
CA LYS A 181 -19.77 18.29 4.33
C LYS A 181 -19.36 16.88 4.76
N MET A 182 -18.15 16.49 4.38
CA MET A 182 -17.50 15.29 4.92
C MET A 182 -16.50 15.71 6.00
N PRO A 183 -16.64 15.24 7.25
CA PRO A 183 -15.75 15.63 8.33
C PRO A 183 -14.31 15.16 8.13
N GLY A 184 -13.36 16.07 8.33
CA GLY A 184 -11.95 15.77 8.58
C GLY A 184 -11.59 15.93 10.06
N HIS A 185 -10.33 15.78 10.43
CA HIS A 185 -9.88 15.96 11.82
C HIS A 185 -10.16 17.37 12.36
N GLN A 186 -10.19 18.38 11.49
CA GLN A 186 -10.54 19.78 11.79
C GLN A 186 -11.95 19.88 12.37
N SER A 187 -12.90 19.07 11.85
CA SER A 187 -14.28 19.02 12.34
C SER A 187 -14.38 18.48 13.77
N CYS A 188 -13.40 17.69 14.21
CA CYS A 188 -13.34 17.12 15.56
C CYS A 188 -12.72 18.10 16.58
N ALA A 189 -11.84 18.99 16.14
CA ALA A 189 -11.02 19.87 16.98
C ALA A 189 -11.81 20.73 17.99
N PRO A 190 -12.99 21.32 17.68
CA PRO A 190 -13.72 22.14 18.64
C PRO A 190 -14.14 21.39 19.91
N CYS A 191 -14.37 20.07 19.81
CA CYS A 191 -14.77 19.23 20.94
C CYS A 191 -13.61 18.37 21.47
N HIS A 192 -12.64 18.02 20.61
CA HIS A 192 -11.52 17.12 20.89
C HIS A 192 -10.15 17.77 20.57
N PRO A 193 -9.83 18.94 21.15
CA PRO A 193 -8.65 19.71 20.74
C PRO A 193 -7.32 19.04 21.13
N GLN A 194 -7.31 18.26 22.21
CA GLN A 194 -6.09 17.57 22.65
C GLN A 194 -5.77 16.41 21.71
N GLU A 195 -6.74 15.55 21.43
CA GLU A 195 -6.57 14.41 20.53
C GLU A 195 -6.23 14.87 19.11
N GLN A 196 -6.89 15.91 18.61
CA GLN A 196 -6.57 16.47 17.29
C GLN A 196 -5.16 17.05 17.24
N LYS A 197 -4.74 17.81 18.26
CA LYS A 197 -3.38 18.34 18.34
C LYS A 197 -2.33 17.23 18.36
N ASP A 198 -2.53 16.20 19.19
CA ASP A 198 -1.62 15.07 19.25
C ASP A 198 -1.54 14.35 17.89
N HIS A 199 -2.69 14.16 17.22
CA HIS A 199 -2.77 13.54 15.88
C HIS A 199 -1.96 14.29 14.81
N THR A 200 -1.89 15.62 14.89
CA THR A 200 -1.24 16.47 13.87
C THR A 200 0.15 16.97 14.28
N THR A 201 0.79 16.41 15.32
CA THR A 201 2.12 16.86 15.80
C THR A 201 3.24 15.84 15.59
N GLY A 202 2.95 14.69 15.00
CA GLY A 202 3.98 13.75 14.58
C GLY A 202 4.85 14.32 13.45
N THR A 203 6.05 13.77 13.27
CA THR A 203 6.98 14.19 12.21
C THR A 203 6.80 13.35 10.94
N LEU A 204 7.72 13.45 9.96
CA LEU A 204 7.77 12.57 8.79
C LEU A 204 7.59 11.08 9.17
N GLY A 205 6.85 10.33 8.36
CA GLY A 205 6.48 8.94 8.65
C GLY A 205 5.50 8.74 9.81
N SER A 206 4.82 9.79 10.27
CA SER A 206 3.70 9.70 11.22
C SER A 206 2.36 9.90 10.52
N HIS A 207 1.26 9.69 11.25
CA HIS A 207 -0.09 9.97 10.76
C HIS A 207 -0.25 11.41 10.28
N ALA A 208 0.39 12.39 10.92
CA ALA A 208 0.27 13.81 10.60
C ALA A 208 0.70 14.18 9.17
N HIS A 209 1.59 13.39 8.57
CA HIS A 209 2.18 13.66 7.25
C HIS A 209 1.98 12.52 6.25
N ALA A 210 1.14 11.55 6.57
CA ALA A 210 0.92 10.38 5.73
C ALA A 210 0.31 10.75 4.37
N TRP A 211 -0.54 11.78 4.27
CA TRP A 211 -1.10 12.23 2.99
C TRP A 211 -0.23 13.30 2.31
N HIS A 212 -0.04 14.44 2.98
CA HIS A 212 0.55 15.61 2.32
C HIS A 212 2.02 15.45 1.92
N ILE A 213 2.75 14.47 2.49
CA ILE A 213 4.13 14.14 2.10
C ILE A 213 4.17 12.73 1.51
N GLU A 214 3.82 11.69 2.30
CA GLU A 214 4.04 10.28 1.93
C GLU A 214 3.11 9.78 0.79
N ILE A 215 2.19 10.61 0.29
CA ILE A 215 1.42 10.37 -0.95
C ILE A 215 1.75 11.43 -2.00
N ASN A 216 1.59 12.71 -1.66
CA ASN A 216 1.72 13.80 -2.62
C ASN A 216 3.17 14.04 -3.09
N GLU A 217 4.17 13.48 -2.41
CA GLU A 217 5.58 13.58 -2.78
C GLU A 217 6.26 12.20 -2.94
N PHE A 218 5.51 11.10 -2.83
CA PHE A 218 6.09 9.77 -2.86
C PHE A 218 6.23 9.21 -4.29
N ALA A 219 7.46 8.87 -4.68
CA ALA A 219 7.82 8.48 -6.04
C ALA A 219 6.93 7.36 -6.63
N TRP A 220 6.50 6.35 -5.86
CA TRP A 220 5.67 5.26 -6.41
C TRP A 220 4.22 5.69 -6.65
N GLN A 221 3.71 6.63 -5.84
CA GLN A 221 2.40 7.23 -6.07
C GLN A 221 2.44 8.10 -7.34
N LEU A 222 3.46 8.95 -7.46
CA LEU A 222 3.63 9.88 -8.58
C LEU A 222 4.04 9.18 -9.87
N GLY A 223 4.69 8.02 -9.77
CA GLY A 223 5.25 7.26 -10.87
C GLY A 223 4.26 6.39 -11.65
N LYS A 224 3.02 6.26 -11.17
CA LYS A 224 2.02 5.29 -11.63
C LYS A 224 0.68 5.94 -11.99
N PRO A 225 -0.15 5.29 -12.83
CA PRO A 225 -1.53 5.73 -13.07
C PRO A 225 -2.34 5.78 -11.77
N GLY A 226 -3.16 6.81 -11.59
CA GLY A 226 -3.82 7.11 -10.32
C GLY A 226 -4.77 6.02 -9.82
N GLU A 227 -5.38 5.29 -10.76
CA GLU A 227 -6.25 4.12 -10.53
C GLU A 227 -5.49 2.90 -9.99
N GLU A 228 -4.20 2.74 -10.33
CA GLU A 228 -3.37 1.65 -9.82
C GLU A 228 -3.04 1.86 -8.33
N VAL A 229 -2.77 3.12 -7.96
CA VAL A 229 -2.31 3.50 -6.62
C VAL A 229 -3.38 4.22 -5.79
N ALA A 230 -4.65 4.18 -6.22
CA ALA A 230 -5.75 4.85 -5.54
C ALA A 230 -5.85 4.44 -4.06
N SER A 231 -5.60 3.15 -3.78
CA SER A 231 -5.67 2.60 -2.42
C SER A 231 -4.51 3.06 -1.51
N CYS A 232 -3.34 3.39 -2.06
CA CYS A 232 -2.24 3.98 -1.30
C CYS A 232 -2.70 5.30 -0.67
N ALA A 233 -3.21 6.19 -1.53
CA ALA A 233 -3.76 7.47 -1.12
C ALA A 233 -4.94 7.30 -0.13
N GLN A 234 -5.87 6.37 -0.39
CA GLN A 234 -6.97 6.11 0.54
C GLN A 234 -6.49 5.66 1.93
N CYS A 235 -5.54 4.72 1.98
CA CYS A 235 -4.97 4.23 3.24
C CYS A 235 -4.31 5.36 4.03
N HIS A 236 -3.43 6.13 3.39
CA HIS A 236 -2.74 7.25 4.02
C HIS A 236 -3.68 8.41 4.38
N GLY A 237 -4.72 8.65 3.58
CA GLY A 237 -5.74 9.66 3.84
C GLY A 237 -6.65 9.32 5.04
N ILE A 238 -6.91 8.02 5.29
CA ILE A 238 -7.62 7.58 6.51
C ILE A 238 -6.87 8.02 7.76
N VAL A 239 -5.55 7.82 7.80
CA VAL A 239 -4.76 8.12 9.00
C VAL A 239 -4.36 9.59 9.08
N SER A 240 -4.21 10.30 7.97
CA SER A 240 -3.85 11.73 7.98
C SER A 240 -5.06 12.61 8.27
N ASN A 241 -6.09 12.53 7.42
CA ASN A 241 -7.09 13.58 7.31
C ASN A 241 -8.35 13.30 8.14
N ARG A 242 -8.45 12.10 8.73
CA ARG A 242 -9.67 11.61 9.39
C ARG A 242 -9.39 11.10 10.80
N CYS A 243 -10.45 11.02 11.61
CA CYS A 243 -10.38 10.50 12.98
C CYS A 243 -11.10 9.16 13.14
N ASP A 244 -11.39 8.43 12.06
CA ASP A 244 -12.17 7.19 12.09
C ASP A 244 -11.40 5.96 11.60
N GLY A 245 -10.08 6.04 11.52
CA GLY A 245 -9.20 4.89 11.24
C GLY A 245 -9.14 3.87 12.39
N CYS A 246 -9.15 4.34 13.65
CA CYS A 246 -9.01 3.46 14.81
C CYS A 246 -10.35 3.14 15.51
N HIS A 247 -11.17 4.17 15.75
CA HIS A 247 -12.50 4.03 16.33
C HIS A 247 -13.53 4.39 15.26
N THR A 248 -13.99 3.37 14.53
CA THR A 248 -14.68 3.58 13.26
C THR A 248 -16.01 4.32 13.42
N ARG A 249 -16.33 5.11 12.39
CA ARG A 249 -17.63 5.75 12.25
C ARG A 249 -18.73 4.69 12.11
N HIS A 250 -19.94 4.88 12.62
CA HIS A 250 -20.42 6.02 13.39
C HIS A 250 -20.53 5.72 14.89
N GLN A 251 -19.88 4.64 15.36
CA GLN A 251 -19.89 4.27 16.78
C GLN A 251 -18.82 5.02 17.59
N PHE A 252 -17.67 5.30 16.98
CA PHE A 252 -16.53 6.01 17.58
C PHE A 252 -16.12 5.42 18.95
N LYS A 253 -16.01 4.10 19.03
CA LYS A 253 -15.75 3.37 20.27
C LYS A 253 -14.25 3.34 20.62
N PRO A 254 -13.81 3.92 21.75
CA PRO A 254 -12.43 3.76 22.20
C PRO A 254 -12.06 2.31 22.52
N SER A 255 -13.03 1.46 22.87
CA SER A 255 -12.84 0.03 23.07
C SER A 255 -12.45 -0.72 21.79
N GLU A 256 -12.81 -0.17 20.63
CA GLU A 256 -12.43 -0.71 19.32
C GLU A 256 -11.00 -0.30 18.97
N ALA A 257 -10.68 0.99 19.08
CA ALA A 257 -9.34 1.55 18.81
C ALA A 257 -8.21 0.97 19.68
N ARG A 258 -8.57 0.31 20.78
CA ARG A 258 -7.64 -0.35 21.70
C ARG A 258 -7.13 -1.71 21.20
N LYS A 259 -7.84 -2.29 20.23
CA LYS A 259 -7.57 -3.63 19.71
C LYS A 259 -6.61 -3.56 18.51
N PRO A 260 -5.64 -4.48 18.37
CA PRO A 260 -4.69 -4.46 17.26
C PRO A 260 -5.32 -4.51 15.86
N GLU A 261 -6.52 -5.06 15.73
CA GLU A 261 -7.29 -5.14 14.49
C GLU A 261 -7.55 -3.77 13.87
N SER A 262 -7.63 -2.71 14.67
CA SER A 262 -7.76 -1.35 14.13
C SER A 262 -6.47 -0.83 13.50
N CYS A 263 -5.31 -1.39 13.87
CA CYS A 263 -4.01 -1.06 13.27
C CYS A 263 -3.71 -1.95 12.06
N GLY A 264 -4.12 -3.22 12.11
CA GLY A 264 -3.80 -4.25 11.12
C GLY A 264 -4.43 -4.09 9.75
N ILE A 265 -5.26 -3.06 9.54
CA ILE A 265 -5.74 -2.68 8.21
C ILE A 265 -4.61 -2.02 7.40
N CYS A 266 -3.70 -1.30 8.07
CA CYS A 266 -2.63 -0.53 7.44
C CYS A 266 -1.24 -1.04 7.81
N HIS A 267 -1.02 -1.38 9.08
CA HIS A 267 0.26 -1.88 9.61
C HIS A 267 0.45 -3.37 9.35
N MET A 268 0.42 -3.74 8.08
CA MET A 268 0.47 -5.13 7.61
C MET A 268 1.27 -5.24 6.31
N GLY A 269 1.48 -6.46 5.82
CA GLY A 269 2.06 -6.67 4.49
C GLY A 269 3.59 -6.63 4.45
N VAL A 270 4.14 -6.69 3.23
CA VAL A 270 5.54 -7.09 3.01
C VAL A 270 6.58 -6.04 3.42
N ASP A 271 6.22 -4.77 3.42
CA ASP A 271 7.08 -3.62 3.72
C ASP A 271 7.03 -3.20 5.20
N HIS A 272 5.93 -3.47 5.89
CA HIS A 272 5.74 -3.14 7.30
C HIS A 272 4.74 -4.09 8.01
N ALA A 273 5.11 -5.36 8.15
CA ALA A 273 4.29 -6.44 8.73
C ALA A 273 4.14 -6.40 10.28
N GLU A 274 4.01 -5.22 10.90
CA GLU A 274 3.97 -5.14 12.37
C GLU A 274 2.81 -5.94 12.98
N TYR A 275 1.65 -5.94 12.32
CA TYR A 275 0.49 -6.69 12.77
C TYR A 275 0.76 -8.19 12.81
N GLU A 276 1.29 -8.75 11.71
CA GLU A 276 1.64 -10.17 11.61
C GLU A 276 2.69 -10.54 12.66
N PHE A 277 3.74 -9.73 12.81
CA PHE A 277 4.78 -9.99 13.79
C PHE A 277 4.28 -9.88 15.23
N TYR A 278 3.42 -8.91 15.53
CA TYR A 278 2.75 -8.85 16.84
C TYR A 278 1.94 -10.11 17.10
N TYR A 279 1.10 -10.55 16.14
CA TYR A 279 0.27 -11.75 16.28
C TYR A 279 1.08 -13.05 16.32
N ASN A 280 2.31 -13.06 15.81
CA ASN A 280 3.24 -14.18 15.90
C ASN A 280 4.15 -14.15 17.15
N SER A 281 4.06 -13.10 17.96
CA SER A 281 4.71 -13.03 19.27
C SER A 281 3.85 -13.66 20.38
N TYR A 282 4.45 -13.90 21.55
CA TYR A 282 3.69 -14.31 22.75
C TYR A 282 2.65 -13.26 23.18
N HIS A 283 2.89 -11.96 22.94
CA HIS A 283 1.89 -10.93 23.22
C HIS A 283 0.63 -11.16 22.38
N GLY A 284 0.80 -11.34 21.07
CA GLY A 284 -0.33 -11.59 20.17
C GLY A 284 -1.00 -12.94 20.40
N LYS A 285 -0.25 -14.01 20.69
CA LYS A 285 -0.85 -15.32 20.99
C LYS A 285 -1.71 -15.28 22.25
N ILE A 286 -1.25 -14.64 23.33
CA ILE A 286 -2.05 -14.50 24.55
C ILE A 286 -3.29 -13.63 24.29
N LEU A 287 -3.15 -12.54 23.54
CA LEU A 287 -4.31 -11.73 23.15
C LEU A 287 -5.35 -12.56 22.40
N MET A 288 -4.96 -13.39 21.43
CA MET A 288 -5.91 -14.24 20.69
C MET A 288 -6.63 -15.24 21.59
N MET A 289 -5.94 -15.80 22.59
CA MET A 289 -6.51 -16.77 23.51
C MET A 289 -7.44 -16.13 24.54
N GLU A 290 -7.16 -14.92 25.00
CA GLU A 290 -7.84 -14.32 26.16
C GLU A 290 -8.67 -13.08 25.83
N GLY A 291 -8.34 -12.35 24.76
CA GLY A 291 -8.88 -11.03 24.43
C GLY A 291 -10.39 -10.99 24.24
N GLY A 292 -11.02 -12.12 23.88
CA GLY A 292 -12.47 -12.26 23.82
C GLY A 292 -13.19 -12.14 25.17
N THR A 293 -12.46 -12.30 26.28
CA THR A 293 -13.00 -12.22 27.66
C THR A 293 -12.69 -10.90 28.36
N TRP A 294 -11.92 -10.02 27.72
CA TRP A 294 -11.45 -8.79 28.34
C TRP A 294 -12.49 -7.67 28.29
N ASP A 295 -12.47 -6.82 29.32
CA ASP A 295 -13.23 -5.57 29.37
C ASP A 295 -12.48 -4.45 28.63
N TRP A 296 -12.76 -4.31 27.34
CA TRP A 296 -12.13 -3.35 26.44
C TRP A 296 -12.50 -1.89 26.73
N ASP A 297 -13.46 -1.60 27.61
CA ASP A 297 -13.80 -0.23 28.00
C ASP A 297 -12.78 0.36 28.98
N LYS A 298 -11.98 -0.48 29.64
CA LYS A 298 -10.91 -0.05 30.55
C LYS A 298 -9.72 0.56 29.81
N LYS A 299 -9.06 1.53 30.46
CA LYS A 299 -7.83 2.15 29.95
C LYS A 299 -6.71 1.12 29.80
N MET A 300 -5.87 1.30 28.78
CA MET A 300 -4.70 0.45 28.50
C MET A 300 -3.62 0.61 29.57
N THR A 301 -3.70 -0.18 30.63
CA THR A 301 -2.72 -0.24 31.73
C THR A 301 -2.41 -1.70 32.06
N PRO A 302 -1.23 -2.03 32.61
CA PRO A 302 -0.87 -3.41 32.95
C PRO A 302 -1.76 -4.00 34.06
N LYS A 303 -2.50 -3.16 34.81
CA LYS A 303 -3.49 -3.62 35.79
C LYS A 303 -4.77 -4.16 35.15
N ASN A 304 -5.10 -3.67 33.95
CA ASN A 304 -6.34 -4.00 33.26
C ASN A 304 -6.16 -5.11 32.21
N TYR A 305 -4.97 -5.25 31.65
CA TYR A 305 -4.68 -6.16 30.54
C TYR A 305 -3.39 -6.93 30.80
N ARG A 306 -3.43 -8.25 30.57
CA ARG A 306 -2.30 -9.16 30.83
C ARG A 306 -1.15 -8.96 29.83
N VAL A 307 -1.48 -8.68 28.56
CA VAL A 307 -0.50 -8.43 27.49
C VAL A 307 -0.79 -7.11 26.78
N PRO A 308 0.24 -6.43 26.26
CA PRO A 308 0.08 -5.15 25.58
C PRO A 308 -0.56 -5.33 24.20
N THR A 309 -1.27 -4.31 23.72
CA THR A 309 -1.67 -4.14 22.32
C THR A 309 -0.84 -3.04 21.65
N CYS A 310 -1.03 -2.82 20.34
CA CYS A 310 -0.46 -1.70 19.59
C CYS A 310 -0.73 -0.37 20.32
N ALA A 311 -2.01 -0.13 20.67
CA ALA A 311 -2.44 1.07 21.38
C ALA A 311 -1.76 1.22 22.75
N TYR A 312 -1.60 0.13 23.51
CA TYR A 312 -0.87 0.21 24.78
C TYR A 312 0.56 0.73 24.57
N CYS A 313 1.33 0.12 23.67
CA CYS A 313 2.74 0.45 23.48
C CYS A 313 2.95 1.83 22.83
N HIS A 314 2.18 2.16 21.80
CA HIS A 314 2.41 3.33 20.96
C HIS A 314 1.59 4.57 21.37
N MET A 315 0.40 4.39 21.95
CA MET A 315 -0.44 5.51 22.41
C MET A 315 -0.38 5.71 23.93
N GLY A 316 0.19 4.77 24.69
CA GLY A 316 0.38 4.98 26.12
C GLY A 316 -0.86 4.74 26.97
N GLU A 317 -0.71 4.90 28.30
CA GLU A 317 -1.82 4.81 29.25
C GLU A 317 -2.69 6.08 29.26
N ASP A 318 -2.08 7.19 28.83
CA ASP A 318 -2.67 8.51 28.63
C ASP A 318 -3.47 8.61 27.33
N GLY A 319 -3.22 7.72 26.36
CA GLY A 319 -3.93 7.72 25.08
C GLY A 319 -3.46 8.85 24.16
N ASN A 320 -2.16 9.13 24.16
CA ASN A 320 -1.52 10.10 23.28
C ASN A 320 -1.77 9.72 21.80
N HIS A 321 -2.36 10.62 21.02
CA HIS A 321 -2.68 10.37 19.61
C HIS A 321 -1.50 10.63 18.65
N ASN A 322 -0.37 11.12 19.16
CA ASN A 322 0.91 11.08 18.45
C ASN A 322 1.55 9.69 18.64
N THR A 323 1.14 8.73 17.80
CA THR A 323 1.63 7.34 17.84
C THR A 323 3.14 7.22 17.61
N GLN A 324 3.77 8.24 17.04
CA GLN A 324 5.21 8.31 16.79
C GLN A 324 6.01 8.81 18.00
N ASN A 325 5.38 9.42 19.01
CA ASN A 325 6.06 10.06 20.15
C ASN A 325 7.04 9.13 20.91
N MET A 326 6.70 7.83 21.00
CA MET A 326 7.55 6.82 21.64
C MET A 326 8.73 6.35 20.76
N SER A 327 8.77 6.73 19.48
CA SER A 327 9.86 6.34 18.57
C SER A 327 11.21 6.88 19.06
N THR A 328 12.25 6.06 18.90
CA THR A 328 13.63 6.48 19.16
C THR A 328 14.08 7.53 18.15
N VAL A 329 13.87 7.24 16.86
CA VAL A 329 14.18 8.10 15.72
C VAL A 329 13.43 7.55 14.50
N TYR A 330 13.02 8.42 13.57
CA TYR A 330 12.52 7.99 12.27
C TYR A 330 13.67 7.44 11.42
N ASN A 331 13.49 6.29 10.77
CA ASN A 331 14.55 5.63 10.02
C ASN A 331 14.01 4.90 8.78
N HIS A 332 13.05 5.53 8.09
CA HIS A 332 12.45 5.07 6.83
C HIS A 332 12.04 3.59 6.90
N MET A 333 11.09 3.29 7.80
CA MET A 333 10.54 1.95 8.05
C MET A 333 11.54 0.88 8.54
N GLY A 334 12.81 1.21 8.78
CA GLY A 334 13.85 0.23 9.09
C GLY A 334 14.98 0.18 8.07
N MET A 335 14.80 0.80 6.89
CA MET A 335 15.79 0.79 5.81
C MET A 335 17.06 1.55 6.18
N PHE A 336 16.98 2.48 7.13
CA PHE A 336 18.15 3.22 7.61
C PHE A 336 18.65 2.58 8.91
N GLN A 337 19.91 2.16 8.91
CA GLN A 337 20.52 1.50 10.05
C GLN A 337 20.69 2.48 11.21
N VAL A 338 20.21 2.09 12.39
CA VAL A 338 20.47 2.83 13.63
C VAL A 338 20.56 1.87 14.81
N ASN A 339 21.60 2.03 15.63
CA ASN A 339 21.70 1.37 16.92
C ASN A 339 20.90 2.18 17.95
N ARG A 340 19.70 1.71 18.31
CA ARG A 340 18.79 2.40 19.25
C ARG A 340 19.27 2.29 20.70
N GLY A 341 20.22 1.41 20.98
CA GLY A 341 20.88 1.25 22.29
C GLY A 341 22.09 2.16 22.49
N ALA A 342 22.50 2.93 21.47
CA ALA A 342 23.64 3.83 21.58
C ALA A 342 23.42 4.91 22.67
N PRO A 343 24.50 5.41 23.33
CA PRO A 343 24.39 6.39 24.42
C PRO A 343 23.54 7.63 24.11
N ARG A 344 23.55 8.10 22.86
CA ARG A 344 22.77 9.27 22.43
C ARG A 344 21.25 9.05 22.47
N TYR A 345 20.80 7.80 22.44
CA TYR A 345 19.39 7.42 22.49
C TYR A 345 18.98 6.86 23.86
N LYS A 346 19.85 6.96 24.87
CA LYS A 346 19.62 6.38 26.20
C LYS A 346 18.27 6.78 26.79
N SER A 347 17.89 8.06 26.71
CA SER A 347 16.60 8.53 27.24
C SER A 347 15.40 7.84 26.57
N LYS A 348 15.44 7.68 25.25
CA LYS A 348 14.41 6.97 24.48
C LYS A 348 14.41 5.47 24.78
N ARG A 349 15.57 4.85 24.91
CA ARG A 349 15.71 3.43 25.31
C ARG A 349 15.15 3.21 26.73
N ASP A 350 15.52 4.06 27.68
CA ASP A 350 15.01 4.00 29.06
C ASP A 350 13.48 4.15 29.11
N ALA A 351 12.90 4.99 28.24
CA ALA A 351 11.45 5.13 28.13
C ALA A 351 10.77 3.83 27.64
N TRP A 352 11.34 3.14 26.65
CA TRP A 352 10.87 1.82 26.22
C TRP A 352 11.01 0.76 27.32
N ILE A 353 12.17 0.71 27.99
CA ILE A 353 12.38 -0.20 29.13
C ILE A 353 11.32 0.05 30.21
N LYS A 354 11.03 1.32 30.53
CA LYS A 354 9.98 1.70 31.48
C LYS A 354 8.59 1.27 31.03
N LYS A 355 8.30 1.27 29.72
CA LYS A 355 7.04 0.76 29.17
C LYS A 355 6.90 -0.75 29.40
N CYS A 356 7.99 -1.50 29.22
CA CYS A 356 8.05 -2.94 29.49
C CYS A 356 7.95 -3.27 31.00
N GLN A 357 8.43 -2.37 31.87
CA GLN A 357 8.40 -2.54 33.34
C GLN A 357 7.00 -2.69 33.93
N GLY A 358 5.94 -2.32 33.17
CA GLY A 358 4.57 -2.61 33.57
C GLY A 358 4.32 -4.10 33.86
N CYS A 359 5.05 -5.00 33.18
CA CYS A 359 4.87 -6.46 33.29
C CYS A 359 6.17 -7.26 33.47
N HIS A 360 7.35 -6.66 33.22
CA HIS A 360 8.64 -7.36 33.20
C HIS A 360 9.71 -6.68 34.05
N SER A 361 10.79 -7.40 34.38
CA SER A 361 11.97 -6.78 34.96
C SER A 361 12.66 -5.87 33.94
N PRO A 362 13.23 -4.72 34.37
CA PRO A 362 13.95 -3.83 33.45
C PRO A 362 15.11 -4.50 32.74
N ARG A 363 15.81 -5.43 33.42
CA ARG A 363 16.93 -6.15 32.83
C ARG A 363 16.45 -7.00 31.66
N PHE A 364 15.38 -7.77 31.83
CA PHE A 364 14.83 -8.58 30.75
C PHE A 364 14.45 -7.71 29.54
N ALA A 365 13.78 -6.57 29.78
CA ALA A 365 13.41 -5.64 28.71
C ALA A 365 14.65 -5.05 28.00
N ALA A 366 15.67 -4.66 28.75
CA ALA A 366 16.91 -4.11 28.19
C ALA A 366 17.64 -5.13 27.31
N GLU A 367 17.74 -6.39 27.75
CA GLU A 367 18.39 -7.46 26.97
C GLU A 367 17.62 -7.79 25.69
N GLN A 368 16.28 -7.78 25.72
CA GLN A 368 15.47 -7.98 24.51
C GLN A 368 15.67 -6.86 23.49
N LEU A 369 15.68 -5.61 23.95
CA LEU A 369 15.91 -4.46 23.06
C LEU A 369 17.37 -4.39 22.57
N TYR A 370 18.33 -4.89 23.35
CA TYR A 370 19.71 -5.09 22.92
C TYR A 370 19.79 -6.14 21.81
N ALA A 371 19.13 -7.29 21.96
CA ALA A 371 19.07 -8.32 20.93
C ALA A 371 18.47 -7.79 19.62
N MET A 372 17.43 -6.96 19.69
CA MET A 372 16.89 -6.26 18.52
C MET A 372 17.95 -5.38 17.83
N ASP A 373 18.74 -4.61 18.58
CA ASP A 373 19.81 -3.79 18.01
C ASP A 373 20.85 -4.64 17.26
N GLU A 374 21.27 -5.77 17.85
CA GLU A 374 22.24 -6.67 17.23
C GLU A 374 21.68 -7.39 15.98
N GLN A 375 20.41 -7.80 16.01
CA GLN A 375 19.72 -8.39 14.86
C GLN A 375 19.63 -7.41 13.68
N ILE A 376 19.37 -6.13 13.96
CA ILE A 376 19.42 -5.07 12.95
C ILE A 376 20.86 -4.91 12.44
N ASN A 377 21.85 -4.83 13.34
CA ASN A 377 23.24 -4.60 12.92
C ASN A 377 23.77 -5.69 11.98
N ILE A 378 23.47 -6.96 12.27
CA ILE A 378 23.89 -8.07 11.42
C ILE A 378 23.14 -8.10 10.09
N SER A 379 21.85 -7.75 10.03
CA SER A 379 21.11 -7.75 8.76
C SER A 379 21.73 -6.78 7.75
N PHE A 380 22.18 -5.61 8.21
CA PHE A 380 22.82 -4.63 7.35
C PHE A 380 24.18 -5.07 6.78
N THR A 381 24.82 -6.11 7.32
CA THR A 381 26.02 -6.71 6.69
C THR A 381 25.66 -7.38 5.36
N LYS A 382 24.57 -8.14 5.33
CA LYS A 382 24.04 -8.81 4.14
C LYS A 382 23.58 -7.79 3.10
N TRP A 383 22.94 -6.70 3.54
CA TRP A 383 22.55 -5.60 2.67
C TRP A 383 23.76 -4.95 1.99
N ARG A 384 24.79 -4.59 2.76
CA ARG A 384 26.01 -3.98 2.19
C ARG A 384 26.72 -4.90 1.20
N GLU A 385 26.74 -6.21 1.46
CA GLU A 385 27.27 -7.19 0.51
C GLU A 385 26.48 -7.19 -0.82
N ALA A 386 25.15 -7.21 -0.75
CA ALA A 386 24.29 -7.14 -1.93
C ALA A 386 24.49 -5.85 -2.73
N VAL A 387 24.52 -4.69 -2.06
CA VAL A 387 24.75 -3.40 -2.73
C VAL A 387 26.13 -3.35 -3.37
N GLY A 388 27.16 -3.90 -2.72
CA GLY A 388 28.50 -3.98 -3.30
C GLY A 388 28.52 -4.73 -4.64
N ILE A 389 27.76 -5.82 -4.75
CA ILE A 389 27.60 -6.58 -6.01
C ILE A 389 26.87 -5.75 -7.07
N LEU A 390 25.75 -5.15 -6.70
CA LEU A 390 24.91 -4.34 -7.58
C LEU A 390 25.67 -3.13 -8.16
N VAL A 391 26.36 -2.37 -7.29
CA VAL A 391 27.17 -1.22 -7.71
C VAL A 391 28.32 -1.66 -8.61
N GLY A 392 28.97 -2.79 -8.30
CA GLY A 392 30.01 -3.37 -9.16
C GLY A 392 29.51 -3.62 -10.58
N LEU A 393 28.38 -4.32 -10.72
CA LEU A 393 27.77 -4.60 -12.03
C LEU A 393 27.40 -3.31 -12.80
N TYR A 394 26.87 -2.30 -12.10
CA TYR A 394 26.55 -1.02 -12.73
C TYR A 394 27.81 -0.32 -13.27
N LEU A 395 28.89 -0.27 -12.47
CA LEU A 395 30.17 0.33 -12.88
C LEU A 395 30.84 -0.46 -14.00
N GLU A 396 30.62 -1.78 -14.07
CA GLU A 396 31.07 -2.63 -15.16
C GLU A 396 30.20 -2.50 -16.44
N GLY A 397 29.06 -1.80 -16.37
CA GLY A 397 28.10 -1.66 -17.48
C GLY A 397 27.37 -2.94 -17.82
N LEU A 398 27.05 -3.76 -16.81
CA LEU A 398 26.57 -5.14 -16.98
C LEU A 398 25.12 -5.37 -16.52
N PHE A 399 24.35 -4.33 -16.23
CA PHE A 399 22.92 -4.55 -16.06
C PHE A 399 22.31 -4.92 -17.42
N ASP A 400 21.33 -5.82 -17.38
CA ASP A 400 20.49 -6.11 -18.52
C ASP A 400 19.03 -6.05 -18.06
N PRO A 401 18.29 -4.99 -18.41
CA PRO A 401 18.71 -3.79 -19.17
C PRO A 401 19.56 -2.80 -18.35
N MET A 402 20.33 -1.92 -19.00
CA MET A 402 20.91 -0.76 -18.32
C MET A 402 19.85 0.33 -18.10
N PRO A 403 20.04 1.28 -17.17
CA PRO A 403 19.06 2.33 -16.91
C PRO A 403 18.62 3.14 -18.15
N ALA A 404 19.53 3.39 -19.10
CA ALA A 404 19.22 4.10 -20.35
C ALA A 404 18.31 3.31 -21.32
N ASP A 405 18.26 1.99 -21.16
CA ASP A 405 17.47 1.07 -21.96
C ASP A 405 16.07 0.82 -21.37
N LEU A 406 15.83 1.26 -20.14
CA LEU A 406 14.51 1.23 -19.52
C LEU A 406 13.65 2.41 -19.99
N ALA A 407 12.35 2.33 -19.69
CA ALA A 407 11.51 3.53 -19.69
C ALA A 407 12.02 4.53 -18.63
N PRO A 408 11.84 5.85 -18.84
CA PRO A 408 12.23 6.85 -17.87
C PRO A 408 11.52 6.61 -16.53
N ASP A 409 12.23 6.86 -15.43
CA ASP A 409 11.64 6.85 -14.10
C ASP A 409 10.66 8.03 -13.91
N TRP A 410 10.03 8.13 -12.74
CA TRP A 410 9.03 9.19 -12.47
C TRP A 410 9.61 10.61 -12.62
N THR A 411 10.93 10.80 -12.56
CA THR A 411 11.61 12.08 -12.78
C THR A 411 11.72 12.46 -14.25
N GLY A 412 11.48 11.51 -15.17
CA GLY A 412 11.81 11.62 -16.59
C GLY A 412 13.25 11.22 -16.92
N GLY A 413 14.03 10.85 -15.90
CA GLY A 413 15.42 10.43 -16.00
C GLY A 413 15.61 8.93 -16.19
N HIS A 414 16.87 8.54 -16.34
CA HIS A 414 17.29 7.13 -16.49
C HIS A 414 18.37 6.80 -15.44
N THR A 415 18.17 7.23 -14.20
CA THR A 415 19.16 7.06 -13.13
C THR A 415 19.02 5.68 -12.52
N MET A 416 20.17 5.04 -12.23
CA MET A 416 20.20 3.77 -11.51
C MET A 416 19.51 3.90 -10.15
N ASN A 417 18.72 2.89 -9.80
CA ASN A 417 17.75 2.91 -8.72
C ASN A 417 18.29 3.38 -7.35
N LEU A 418 19.49 2.92 -6.97
CA LEU A 418 20.10 3.14 -5.65
C LEU A 418 21.26 4.15 -5.66
N LEU A 419 21.46 4.88 -6.75
CA LEU A 419 22.39 6.02 -6.76
C LEU A 419 21.73 7.27 -6.19
N PRO A 420 22.51 8.25 -5.70
CA PRO A 420 21.99 9.59 -5.40
C PRO A 420 21.25 10.16 -6.61
N GLY A 421 20.02 10.63 -6.41
CA GLY A 421 19.13 11.10 -7.49
C GLY A 421 18.38 9.99 -8.23
N GLY A 422 18.58 8.72 -7.88
CA GLY A 422 17.75 7.61 -8.31
C GLY A 422 16.44 7.52 -7.51
N ALA A 423 15.51 6.69 -7.99
CA ALA A 423 14.20 6.49 -7.38
C ALA A 423 13.96 5.02 -7.04
N PRO A 424 14.42 4.52 -5.86
CA PRO A 424 14.32 3.13 -5.43
C PRO A 424 12.92 2.54 -5.67
N ARG A 425 12.79 1.55 -6.54
CA ARG A 425 11.52 0.94 -6.96
C ARG A 425 11.67 -0.52 -7.39
N PHE A 426 10.55 -1.25 -7.42
CA PHE A 426 10.48 -2.67 -7.81
C PHE A 426 9.88 -2.90 -9.21
N TYR A 427 9.53 -1.83 -9.93
CA TYR A 427 8.92 -1.86 -11.27
C TYR A 427 9.74 -1.03 -12.25
N ASN A 428 9.71 -1.36 -13.55
CA ASN A 428 10.49 -0.67 -14.59
C ASN A 428 11.98 -0.50 -14.18
N VAL A 429 12.60 -1.63 -13.85
CA VAL A 429 14.00 -1.78 -13.40
C VAL A 429 14.55 -3.12 -13.87
N SER A 430 15.87 -3.26 -13.90
CA SER A 430 16.50 -4.57 -14.10
C SER A 430 16.19 -5.54 -12.95
N ASN A 431 16.28 -6.85 -13.20
CA ASN A 431 15.99 -7.85 -12.17
C ASN A 431 16.92 -7.72 -10.95
N ILE A 432 18.19 -7.39 -11.16
CA ILE A 432 19.15 -7.18 -10.07
C ILE A 432 18.76 -5.98 -9.19
N GLU A 433 18.24 -4.90 -9.79
CA GLU A 433 17.74 -3.74 -9.06
C GLU A 433 16.45 -4.07 -8.28
N ARG A 434 15.52 -4.83 -8.89
CA ARG A 434 14.31 -5.30 -8.20
C ARG A 434 14.68 -6.11 -6.95
N LEU A 435 15.55 -7.12 -7.09
CA LEU A 435 16.00 -7.95 -5.96
C LEU A 435 16.64 -7.14 -4.84
N ALA A 436 17.41 -6.10 -5.18
CA ALA A 436 18.01 -5.22 -4.18
C ALA A 436 16.96 -4.38 -3.43
N VAL A 437 15.97 -3.83 -4.14
CA VAL A 437 14.87 -3.08 -3.50
C VAL A 437 14.02 -3.98 -2.62
N GLU A 438 13.68 -5.18 -3.07
CA GLU A 438 12.96 -6.16 -2.25
C GLU A 438 13.75 -6.48 -0.97
N MET A 439 15.06 -6.68 -1.08
CA MET A 439 15.92 -6.98 0.06
C MET A 439 15.92 -5.87 1.13
N ILE A 440 16.02 -4.60 0.73
CA ILE A 440 16.04 -3.47 1.68
C ILE A 440 14.64 -3.08 2.18
N VAL A 441 13.62 -3.09 1.32
CA VAL A 441 12.26 -2.67 1.66
C VAL A 441 11.48 -3.76 2.39
N TYR A 442 11.68 -5.05 2.05
CA TYR A 442 10.89 -6.15 2.60
C TYR A 442 11.66 -6.93 3.68
N GLN A 443 12.89 -7.39 3.40
CA GLN A 443 13.59 -8.26 4.36
C GLN A 443 14.30 -7.49 5.48
N VAL A 444 14.98 -6.37 5.18
CA VAL A 444 15.65 -5.57 6.23
C VAL A 444 14.63 -4.96 7.19
N THR A 445 13.53 -4.42 6.66
CA THR A 445 12.42 -3.92 7.48
C THR A 445 11.81 -5.06 8.31
N ALA A 446 11.58 -6.24 7.73
CA ALA A 446 11.08 -7.40 8.45
C ALA A 446 11.98 -7.79 9.63
N VAL A 447 13.31 -7.79 9.47
CA VAL A 447 14.22 -8.05 10.61
C VAL A 447 13.97 -7.05 11.73
N TYR A 448 13.93 -5.75 11.44
CA TYR A 448 13.67 -4.73 12.45
C TYR A 448 12.31 -4.92 13.12
N LYS A 449 11.25 -5.00 12.33
CA LYS A 449 9.88 -5.03 12.85
C LYS A 449 9.60 -6.35 13.60
N ALA A 450 10.07 -7.49 13.11
CA ALA A 450 9.91 -8.76 13.80
C ALA A 450 10.68 -8.79 15.14
N ALA A 451 11.91 -8.27 15.16
CA ALA A 451 12.69 -8.13 16.38
C ALA A 451 12.01 -7.21 17.40
N ALA A 452 11.51 -6.04 16.95
CA ALA A 452 10.83 -5.07 17.80
C ALA A 452 9.51 -5.59 18.41
N HIS A 453 8.85 -6.52 17.73
CA HIS A 453 7.61 -7.16 18.18
C HIS A 453 7.83 -8.54 18.78
N PHE A 454 9.09 -8.97 18.96
CA PHE A 454 9.47 -10.24 19.58
C PHE A 454 8.88 -11.48 18.86
N SER A 455 8.75 -11.40 17.53
CA SER A 455 8.39 -12.56 16.73
C SER A 455 9.63 -13.38 16.40
N LEU A 456 9.78 -14.48 17.14
CA LEU A 456 10.99 -15.30 17.15
C LEU A 456 11.28 -15.96 15.79
N ASP A 457 10.23 -16.49 15.16
CA ASP A 457 10.35 -17.18 13.89
C ASP A 457 10.39 -16.20 12.72
N ASP A 458 9.68 -15.08 12.82
CA ASP A 458 9.65 -14.10 11.74
C ASP A 458 10.97 -13.33 11.60
N VAL A 459 11.67 -13.04 12.71
CA VAL A 459 12.99 -12.39 12.62
C VAL A 459 14.05 -13.31 11.98
N THR A 460 13.79 -14.62 11.92
CA THR A 460 14.71 -15.64 11.39
C THR A 460 14.20 -16.32 10.12
N TYR A 461 13.30 -17.30 10.25
CA TYR A 461 12.88 -18.21 9.18
C TYR A 461 11.85 -17.61 8.21
N ASN A 462 10.82 -16.91 8.71
CA ASN A 462 9.69 -16.56 7.83
C ASN A 462 9.92 -15.31 7.00
N ALA A 463 10.35 -14.19 7.62
CA ALA A 463 10.40 -12.89 6.96
C ALA A 463 11.78 -12.20 7.01
N GLY A 464 12.55 -12.41 8.08
CA GLY A 464 13.80 -11.70 8.37
C GLY A 464 15.05 -12.37 7.81
N ALA A 465 15.89 -12.90 8.70
CA ALA A 465 17.30 -13.19 8.41
C ALA A 465 17.54 -14.22 7.28
N PHE A 466 16.83 -15.35 7.25
CA PHE A 466 17.03 -16.40 6.24
C PHE A 466 16.36 -16.09 4.90
N PRO A 467 15.18 -15.45 4.84
CA PRO A 467 14.69 -14.83 3.60
C PRO A 467 15.70 -13.85 2.98
N MET A 468 16.40 -13.08 3.81
CA MET A 468 17.47 -12.18 3.38
C MET A 468 18.69 -12.96 2.82
N ASP A 469 19.03 -14.12 3.41
CA ASP A 469 20.08 -15.00 2.85
C ASP A 469 19.71 -15.52 1.46
N ARG A 470 18.45 -15.94 1.27
CA ARG A 470 17.95 -16.39 -0.03
C ARG A 470 17.98 -15.26 -1.06
N HIS A 471 17.60 -14.04 -0.69
CA HIS A 471 17.73 -12.87 -1.58
C HIS A 471 19.18 -12.58 -1.95
N LEU A 472 20.11 -12.65 -0.99
CA LEU A 472 21.53 -12.46 -1.27
C LEU A 472 22.07 -13.50 -2.27
N ILE A 473 21.61 -14.77 -2.17
CA ILE A 473 21.94 -15.80 -3.15
C ILE A 473 21.39 -15.43 -4.53
N GLN A 474 20.12 -15.02 -4.62
CA GLN A 474 19.51 -14.61 -5.89
C GLN A 474 20.26 -13.44 -6.54
N ILE A 475 20.72 -12.46 -5.75
CA ILE A 475 21.54 -11.34 -6.23
C ILE A 475 22.89 -11.83 -6.75
N LYS A 476 23.55 -12.75 -6.05
CA LYS A 476 24.82 -13.36 -6.49
C LYS A 476 24.64 -14.17 -7.78
N ASP A 477 23.56 -14.94 -7.88
CA ASP A 477 23.24 -15.75 -9.06
C ASP A 477 22.95 -14.87 -10.28
N GLU A 478 22.15 -13.82 -10.11
CA GLU A 478 21.87 -12.84 -11.16
C GLU A 478 23.16 -12.14 -11.62
N ALA A 479 24.00 -11.70 -10.68
CA ALA A 479 25.29 -11.10 -10.99
C ALA A 479 26.24 -12.04 -11.73
N SER A 480 26.28 -13.31 -11.32
CA SER A 480 27.08 -14.34 -11.99
C SER A 480 26.59 -14.57 -13.42
N LYS A 481 25.27 -14.65 -13.61
CA LYS A 481 24.64 -14.78 -14.93
C LYS A 481 25.01 -13.61 -15.84
N LEU A 482 24.82 -12.38 -15.39
CA LEU A 482 25.11 -11.17 -16.16
C LEU A 482 26.59 -11.10 -16.58
N ARG A 483 27.52 -11.35 -15.66
CA ARG A 483 28.96 -11.40 -15.97
C ARG A 483 29.30 -12.49 -16.98
N ARG A 484 28.78 -13.71 -16.79
CA ARG A 484 29.05 -14.85 -17.70
C ARG A 484 28.53 -14.60 -19.10
N ILE A 485 27.32 -14.06 -19.23
CA ILE A 485 26.73 -13.73 -20.54
C ILE A 485 27.58 -12.65 -21.21
N SER A 486 27.92 -11.57 -20.50
CA SER A 486 28.77 -10.51 -21.06
C SER A 486 30.15 -11.02 -21.49
N THR A 487 30.77 -11.93 -20.72
CA THR A 487 32.02 -12.58 -21.13
C THR A 487 31.85 -13.34 -22.44
N LEU A 488 30.83 -14.17 -22.55
CA LEU A 488 30.56 -14.95 -23.77
C LEU A 488 30.29 -14.04 -24.97
N GLU A 489 29.45 -13.02 -24.81
CA GLU A 489 29.14 -12.04 -25.87
C GLU A 489 30.40 -11.33 -26.36
N LYS A 490 31.28 -10.90 -25.45
CA LYS A 490 32.57 -10.30 -25.79
C LYS A 490 33.49 -11.28 -26.54
N GLU A 491 33.52 -12.55 -26.14
CA GLU A 491 34.34 -13.58 -26.78
C GLU A 491 33.87 -13.90 -28.21
N VAL A 492 32.56 -13.91 -28.46
CA VAL A 492 32.00 -14.19 -29.79
C VAL A 492 31.73 -12.93 -30.63
N GLY A 493 32.02 -11.74 -30.10
CA GLY A 493 31.83 -10.47 -30.79
C GLY A 493 30.35 -10.06 -30.96
N ILE A 494 29.47 -10.47 -30.06
CA ILE A 494 28.07 -10.02 -30.02
C ILE A 494 28.00 -8.68 -29.29
N GLU A 495 27.44 -7.68 -29.95
CA GLU A 495 27.01 -6.43 -29.31
C GLU A 495 25.55 -6.60 -28.85
N HIS A 496 25.37 -6.96 -27.57
CA HIS A 496 24.04 -7.09 -26.99
C HIS A 496 23.30 -5.75 -27.01
N LYS A 497 22.01 -5.82 -27.31
CA LYS A 497 21.08 -4.69 -27.23
C LYS A 497 19.90 -5.14 -26.40
N ALA A 498 19.60 -4.38 -25.35
CA ALA A 498 18.44 -4.63 -24.52
C ALA A 498 17.18 -4.69 -25.40
N TYR A 499 16.31 -5.65 -25.09
CA TYR A 499 15.07 -5.82 -25.82
C TYR A 499 14.12 -4.64 -25.61
N ASP A 500 13.34 -4.31 -26.64
CA ASP A 500 12.42 -3.17 -26.65
C ASP A 500 11.36 -3.22 -25.55
N PHE A 501 10.97 -4.43 -25.09
CA PHE A 501 9.97 -4.59 -24.03
C PHE A 501 10.41 -4.03 -22.66
N TRP A 502 11.70 -3.72 -22.49
CA TRP A 502 12.19 -3.02 -21.30
C TRP A 502 11.82 -1.53 -21.32
N LYS A 503 11.62 -0.96 -22.51
CA LYS A 503 11.35 0.45 -22.73
C LYS A 503 9.89 0.72 -23.07
N HIS A 504 9.29 -0.15 -23.87
CA HIS A 504 7.93 0.04 -24.39
C HIS A 504 7.03 -1.15 -24.10
N GLY A 505 5.73 -0.86 -24.04
CA GLY A 505 4.70 -1.84 -23.74
C GLY A 505 3.45 -1.17 -23.21
N GLU A 506 2.30 -1.83 -23.37
CA GLU A 506 0.98 -1.26 -23.05
C GLU A 506 0.92 -0.59 -21.66
N TYR A 507 1.52 -1.22 -20.63
CA TYR A 507 1.63 -0.62 -19.30
C TYR A 507 2.80 0.37 -19.18
N THR A 508 3.98 -0.01 -19.69
CA THR A 508 5.22 0.78 -19.55
C THR A 508 5.06 2.19 -20.15
N ASP A 509 4.31 2.31 -21.24
CA ASP A 509 4.04 3.59 -21.91
C ASP A 509 3.06 4.49 -21.13
N LEU A 510 2.37 3.96 -20.11
CA LEU A 510 1.49 4.75 -19.24
C LEU A 510 2.23 5.49 -18.13
N LEU A 511 3.46 5.07 -17.80
CA LEU A 511 4.24 5.59 -16.70
C LEU A 511 4.48 7.10 -16.85
N THR A 512 4.48 7.82 -15.72
CA THR A 512 4.53 9.29 -15.72
C THR A 512 5.86 9.85 -16.21
N GLY A 513 6.94 9.06 -16.17
CA GLY A 513 8.26 9.41 -16.71
C GLY A 513 8.22 9.89 -18.16
N TYR A 514 7.44 9.23 -19.02
CA TYR A 514 7.26 9.64 -20.42
C TYR A 514 6.50 10.95 -20.60
N LYS A 515 5.73 11.35 -19.58
CA LYS A 515 4.83 12.50 -19.61
C LYS A 515 5.46 13.74 -18.99
N ARG A 516 6.66 13.61 -18.41
CA ARG A 516 7.39 14.71 -17.75
C ARG A 516 7.76 15.81 -18.73
N LYS A 517 7.65 17.07 -18.28
CA LYS A 517 7.92 18.29 -19.05
C LYS A 517 8.59 19.33 -18.17
N GLU A 518 9.38 20.21 -18.78
CA GLU A 518 9.95 21.35 -18.04
C GLU A 518 8.82 22.20 -17.42
N GLY A 519 8.94 22.49 -16.12
CA GLY A 519 7.96 23.29 -15.37
C GLY A 519 6.74 22.53 -14.83
N ASP A 520 6.67 21.20 -14.96
CA ASP A 520 5.57 20.41 -14.38
C ASP A 520 5.69 20.23 -12.85
N VAL A 521 6.90 20.32 -12.30
CA VAL A 521 7.17 20.45 -10.86
C VAL A 521 7.15 21.92 -10.48
N LEU A 522 6.32 22.26 -9.50
CA LEU A 522 6.14 23.63 -9.06
C LEU A 522 7.21 24.08 -8.06
N SER A 523 7.18 25.36 -7.70
CA SER A 523 8.06 25.87 -6.65
C SER A 523 7.70 25.27 -5.29
N LYS A 524 8.64 25.33 -4.36
CA LYS A 524 8.44 24.88 -2.99
C LYS A 524 7.35 25.63 -2.21
N ASP A 525 6.96 26.81 -2.67
CA ASP A 525 5.87 27.57 -2.04
C ASP A 525 4.50 26.89 -2.21
N GLU A 526 4.41 25.92 -3.13
CA GLU A 526 3.21 25.10 -3.36
C GLU A 526 3.15 23.85 -2.47
N CYS A 527 4.20 23.58 -1.68
CA CYS A 527 4.23 22.48 -0.72
C CYS A 527 3.17 22.67 0.37
N ARG A 528 2.55 21.58 0.82
CA ARG A 528 1.45 21.60 1.82
C ARG A 528 1.83 20.88 3.12
N HIS A 529 3.03 21.13 3.62
CA HIS A 529 3.63 20.33 4.71
C HIS A 529 3.65 21.05 6.06
N GLY A 530 3.09 22.27 6.14
CA GLY A 530 3.26 23.14 7.30
C GLY A 530 4.73 23.54 7.44
N ASP A 531 5.30 23.33 8.62
CA ASP A 531 6.71 23.66 8.93
C ASP A 531 7.71 22.57 8.47
N HIS A 532 7.23 21.47 7.87
CA HIS A 532 8.11 20.40 7.38
C HIS A 532 8.77 20.74 6.04
N PRO A 533 10.05 20.37 5.82
CA PRO A 533 10.74 20.56 4.55
C PRO A 533 10.01 19.91 3.38
N CYS A 534 10.17 20.46 2.17
CA CYS A 534 9.71 19.82 0.94
C CYS A 534 10.64 18.71 0.46
N PHE A 535 10.11 17.76 -0.30
CA PHE A 535 10.93 16.83 -1.08
C PHE A 535 11.93 17.63 -1.94
N ASP A 536 13.21 17.25 -1.86
CA ASP A 536 14.42 17.91 -2.42
C ASP A 536 15.14 18.95 -1.52
N GLU A 537 14.65 19.24 -0.31
CA GLU A 537 15.42 20.05 0.66
C GLU A 537 16.47 19.18 1.41
N PRO A 538 17.67 19.70 1.74
CA PRO A 538 18.74 18.92 2.39
C PRO A 538 18.39 18.31 3.76
N GLU A 539 17.28 18.77 4.34
CA GLU A 539 16.74 18.37 5.64
C GLU A 539 15.68 17.28 5.53
N HIS A 540 15.28 16.90 4.31
CA HIS A 540 14.34 15.84 3.97
C HIS A 540 15.08 14.52 3.66
#